data_AF-A0AAJ6B9K8-F1
#
_entry.id   AF-A0AAJ6B9K8-F1
#
_cell.length_a   1.000
_cell.length_b   1.000
_cell.length_c   1.000
_cell.angle_alpha   90.00
_cell.angle_beta   90.00
_cell.angle_gamma   90.00
#
_symmetry.space_group_name_H-M   'P 1'
#
loop_
_entity.id
_entity.type
_entity.pdbx_description
1 polymer ?
#
loop_
_entity_poly.entity_id
_entity_poly.type
_entity_poly.pdbx_seq_one_letter_code
_entity_poly.pdbx_strand_id
1 'polypeptide(L)'
;MTVSELAVLFVFSTFALDVSAWGHDLSPDDDGEKVIIRVKVPSGLAAREVQAIYRSTVCTFVAYEVNGDPYARDSFKQLDVQSMREAGTDILRTDLAVDGGGSCRWKLSNANGAG
;
A
#
# COMPACT_ATOMS: atom_id res chain seq x y z
N MET A 1 -28.07 -33.91 29.03
CA MET A 1 -27.53 -33.06 27.95
C MET A 1 -26.33 -33.78 27.38
N THR A 2 -26.53 -34.42 26.23
CA THR A 2 -25.58 -35.33 25.59
C THR A 2 -24.65 -34.56 24.66
N VAL A 3 -23.45 -35.09 24.47
CA VAL A 3 -22.28 -34.57 23.73
C VAL A 3 -22.59 -34.12 22.27
N SER A 4 -23.80 -34.41 21.79
CA SER A 4 -24.36 -34.13 20.46
C SER A 4 -24.60 -32.65 20.11
N GLU A 5 -24.71 -31.73 21.08
CA GLU A 5 -24.93 -30.30 20.78
C GLU A 5 -23.62 -29.51 20.53
N LEU A 6 -22.48 -30.00 21.01
CA LEU A 6 -21.17 -29.34 20.85
C LEU A 6 -20.57 -29.53 19.45
N ALA A 7 -20.94 -30.61 18.75
CA ALA A 7 -20.39 -30.93 17.43
C ALA A 7 -20.96 -30.05 16.30
N VAL A 8 -22.17 -29.52 16.46
CA VAL A 8 -22.84 -28.73 15.41
C VAL A 8 -22.27 -27.31 15.33
N LEU A 9 -21.74 -26.78 16.44
CA LEU A 9 -21.20 -25.41 16.50
C LEU A 9 -19.77 -25.29 15.96
N PHE A 10 -19.00 -26.39 15.87
CA PHE A 10 -17.61 -26.35 15.41
C PHE A 10 -17.45 -26.39 13.88
N VAL A 11 -18.49 -26.80 13.15
CA VAL A 11 -18.46 -26.94 11.68
C VAL A 11 -18.73 -25.60 10.97
N PHE A 12 -19.12 -24.55 11.70
CA PHE A 12 -19.09 -23.16 11.24
C PHE A 12 -17.69 -22.53 11.40
N SER A 13 -16.63 -23.34 11.45
CA SER A 13 -15.26 -22.85 11.25
C SER A 13 -15.20 -22.16 9.91
N THR A 14 -15.12 -20.85 10.00
CA THR A 14 -14.97 -19.87 8.94
C THR A 14 -13.94 -20.34 7.93
N PHE A 15 -14.40 -20.84 6.79
CA PHE A 15 -13.68 -20.66 5.55
C PHE A 15 -13.68 -19.15 5.29
N ALA A 16 -12.73 -18.45 5.91
CA ALA A 16 -12.22 -17.22 5.36
C ALA A 16 -11.61 -17.62 4.03
N LEU A 17 -12.44 -17.62 2.98
CA LEU A 17 -11.94 -17.46 1.64
C LEU A 17 -11.33 -16.07 1.67
N ASP A 18 -10.04 -16.00 2.01
CA ASP A 18 -9.18 -14.95 1.51
C ASP A 18 -9.34 -15.04 0.00
N VAL A 19 -10.32 -14.28 -0.51
CA VAL A 19 -10.30 -13.89 -1.90
C VAL A 19 -9.02 -13.07 -1.97
N SER A 20 -7.92 -13.74 -2.31
CA SER A 20 -6.70 -13.07 -2.72
C SER A 20 -7.15 -12.20 -3.87
N ALA A 21 -7.44 -10.94 -3.56
CA ALA A 21 -8.02 -9.96 -4.46
C ALA A 21 -7.17 -10.03 -5.71
N TRP A 22 -7.76 -10.44 -6.83
CA TRP A 22 -7.02 -10.82 -8.02
C TRP A 22 -5.96 -9.75 -8.35
N GLY A 23 -4.73 -10.14 -8.02
CA GLY A 23 -3.42 -9.68 -8.45
C GLY A 23 -3.25 -8.26 -8.97
N HIS A 24 -3.71 -7.24 -8.26
CA HIS A 24 -3.31 -5.87 -8.58
C HIS A 24 -2.81 -5.06 -7.41
N ASP A 25 -2.83 -5.57 -6.17
CA ASP A 25 -2.42 -4.78 -5.01
C ASP A 25 -0.89 -4.71 -4.81
N LEU A 26 -0.46 -3.80 -3.93
CA LEU A 26 0.91 -3.76 -3.42
C LEU A 26 1.18 -5.00 -2.56
N SER A 27 2.35 -5.59 -2.72
CA SER A 27 2.86 -6.69 -1.89
C SER A 27 4.39 -6.54 -1.79
N PRO A 28 4.88 -5.47 -1.12
CA PRO A 28 6.31 -5.23 -0.98
C PRO A 28 6.96 -6.33 -0.14
N ASP A 29 8.24 -6.58 -0.41
CA ASP A 29 9.08 -7.41 0.46
C ASP A 29 9.52 -6.59 1.69
N ASP A 30 9.36 -7.17 2.88
CA ASP A 30 9.70 -6.51 4.15
C ASP A 30 11.21 -6.25 4.27
N ASP A 31 12.05 -7.07 3.64
CA ASP A 31 13.52 -6.96 3.68
C ASP A 31 14.10 -6.27 2.43
N GLY A 32 13.24 -5.78 1.53
CA GLY A 32 13.64 -5.09 0.32
C GLY A 32 14.27 -3.71 0.54
N GLU A 33 14.80 -3.13 -0.53
CA GLU A 33 15.32 -1.74 -0.51
C GLU A 33 14.21 -0.75 -0.16
N LYS A 34 14.54 0.23 0.71
CA LYS A 34 13.60 1.24 1.20
C LYS A 34 14.13 2.65 1.02
N VAL A 35 13.24 3.56 0.63
CA VAL A 35 13.42 5.00 0.81
C VAL A 35 12.98 5.35 2.22
N ILE A 36 13.89 5.97 2.99
CA ILE A 36 13.63 6.41 4.36
C ILE A 36 13.53 7.94 4.36
N ILE A 37 12.36 8.45 4.72
CA ILE A 37 12.10 9.89 4.84
C ILE A 37 12.12 10.24 6.32
N ARG A 38 12.97 11.19 6.70
CA ARG A 38 13.05 11.74 8.05
C ARG A 38 12.78 13.24 8.02
N VAL A 39 11.78 13.67 8.77
CA VAL A 39 11.40 15.07 8.86
C VAL A 39 11.41 15.50 10.32
N LYS A 40 12.15 16.57 10.62
CA LYS A 40 12.12 17.22 11.93
C LYS A 40 10.88 18.10 12.03
N VAL A 41 10.04 17.86 13.02
CA VAL A 41 8.76 18.56 13.20
C VAL A 41 8.78 19.33 14.53
N PRO A 42 8.94 20.66 14.48
CA PRO A 42 8.91 21.52 15.66
C PRO A 42 7.66 21.34 16.51
N SER A 43 7.78 21.64 17.81
CA SER A 43 6.65 21.64 18.73
C SER A 43 5.54 22.58 18.26
N GLY A 44 4.29 22.10 18.28
CA GLY A 44 3.12 22.88 17.88
C GLY A 44 2.77 22.81 16.40
N LEU A 45 3.54 22.06 15.59
CA LEU A 45 3.20 21.79 14.19
C LEU A 45 2.68 20.36 14.02
N ALA A 46 1.64 20.21 13.21
CA ALA A 46 1.18 18.91 12.73
C ALA A 46 2.01 18.51 11.50
N ALA A 47 2.36 17.23 11.41
CA ALA A 47 2.97 16.70 10.22
C ALA A 47 1.92 16.06 9.32
N ARG A 48 2.14 16.20 8.01
CA ARG A 48 1.33 15.52 7.00
C ARG A 48 1.82 14.08 6.82
N GLU A 49 0.90 13.21 6.45
CA GLU A 49 1.22 11.88 5.93
C GLU A 49 2.11 12.00 4.70
N VAL A 50 2.86 10.94 4.42
CA VAL A 50 3.61 10.84 3.18
C VAL A 50 2.76 10.13 2.15
N GLN A 51 2.45 10.82 1.06
CA GLN A 51 1.82 10.23 -0.11
C GLN A 51 2.89 9.57 -0.98
N ALA A 52 2.80 8.26 -1.14
CA ALA A 52 3.62 7.46 -2.03
C ALA A 52 2.84 7.09 -3.29
N ILE A 53 3.44 7.28 -4.46
CA ILE A 53 2.88 6.83 -5.74
C ILE A 53 3.76 5.72 -6.30
N TYR A 54 3.15 4.56 -6.52
CA TYR A 54 3.74 3.45 -7.24
C TYR A 54 3.21 3.41 -8.67
N ARG A 55 4.08 3.08 -9.63
CA ARG A 55 3.70 2.88 -11.03
C ARG A 55 4.01 1.46 -11.49
N SER A 56 3.25 0.99 -12.46
CA SER A 56 3.46 -0.31 -13.09
C SER A 56 3.46 -0.15 -14.61
N THR A 57 4.50 -0.70 -15.24
CA THR A 57 4.57 -0.88 -16.69
C THR A 57 3.94 -2.20 -17.15
N VAL A 58 3.52 -3.05 -16.21
CA VAL A 58 2.86 -4.34 -16.49
C VAL A 58 1.34 -4.17 -16.51
N CYS A 59 0.82 -3.57 -15.45
CA CYS A 59 -0.58 -3.23 -15.35
C CYS A 59 -0.77 -1.86 -15.99
N THR A 60 -1.50 -1.81 -17.10
CA THR A 60 -1.84 -0.59 -17.81
C THR A 60 -3.35 -0.36 -17.77
N PHE A 61 -3.78 0.88 -18.01
CA PHE A 61 -5.17 1.21 -18.30
C PHE A 61 -5.28 1.93 -19.65
N VAL A 62 -6.47 1.90 -20.26
CA VAL A 62 -6.72 2.61 -21.51
C VAL A 62 -7.00 4.08 -21.21
N ALA A 63 -6.21 4.96 -21.80
CA ALA A 63 -6.44 6.39 -21.85
C ALA A 63 -6.76 6.79 -23.29
N TYR A 64 -7.19 8.04 -23.49
CA TYR A 64 -7.58 8.55 -24.80
C TYR A 64 -6.84 9.84 -25.10
N GLU A 65 -6.32 9.94 -26.32
CA GLU A 65 -5.76 11.16 -26.88
C GLU A 65 -6.85 12.21 -27.11
N VAL A 66 -6.47 13.46 -27.36
CA VAL A 66 -7.43 14.56 -27.62
C VAL A 66 -8.29 14.30 -28.86
N ASN A 67 -7.75 13.58 -29.85
CA ASN A 67 -8.49 13.17 -31.04
C ASN A 67 -9.40 11.94 -30.81
N GLY A 68 -9.40 11.37 -29.60
CA GLY A 68 -10.21 10.20 -29.22
C GLY A 68 -9.54 8.85 -29.45
N ASP A 69 -8.29 8.80 -29.94
CA ASP A 69 -7.60 7.53 -30.15
C ASP A 69 -7.21 6.88 -28.81
N PRO A 70 -7.44 5.57 -28.62
CA PRO A 70 -7.06 4.89 -27.38
C PRO A 70 -5.55 4.62 -27.35
N TYR A 71 -4.94 4.76 -26.17
CA TYR A 71 -3.58 4.32 -25.92
C TYR A 71 -3.44 3.67 -24.54
N ALA A 72 -2.47 2.75 -24.41
CA ALA A 72 -2.15 2.12 -23.13
C ALA A 72 -1.27 3.05 -22.29
N ARG A 73 -1.66 3.26 -21.03
CA ARG A 73 -0.91 4.06 -20.07
C ARG A 73 -0.59 3.24 -18.83
N ASP A 74 0.62 3.39 -18.31
CA ASP A 74 1.06 2.79 -17.06
C ASP A 74 0.06 3.09 -15.93
N SER A 75 -0.34 2.04 -15.21
CA SER A 75 -1.19 2.18 -14.04
C SER A 75 -0.39 2.72 -12.87
N PHE A 76 -1.11 3.27 -11.90
CA PHE A 76 -0.53 3.82 -10.69
C PHE A 76 -1.39 3.51 -9.46
N LYS A 77 -0.74 3.46 -8.30
CA LYS A 77 -1.37 3.38 -6.99
C LYS A 77 -0.85 4.48 -6.10
N GLN A 78 -1.76 5.13 -5.39
CA GLN A 78 -1.44 6.09 -4.35
C GLN A 78 -1.68 5.45 -2.99
N LEU A 79 -0.75 5.67 -2.06
CA LEU A 79 -0.87 5.26 -0.67
C LEU A 79 -0.47 6.44 0.20
N ASP A 80 -1.33 6.80 1.15
CA ASP A 80 -0.97 7.76 2.20
C ASP A 80 -0.44 6.97 3.40
N VAL A 81 0.80 7.25 3.79
CA VAL A 81 1.56 6.49 4.79
C VAL A 81 1.78 7.37 6.02
N GLN A 82 1.30 6.86 7.16
CA GLN A 82 1.51 7.49 8.46
C GLN A 82 2.99 7.49 8.82
N SER A 83 3.49 8.67 9.19
CA SER A 83 4.86 8.81 9.68
C SER A 83 4.90 8.47 11.17
N MET A 84 5.86 7.66 11.60
CA MET A 84 6.03 7.28 13.00
C MET A 84 7.05 8.18 13.67
N ARG A 85 6.80 8.58 14.92
CA ARG A 85 7.76 9.38 15.69
C ARG A 85 8.92 8.50 16.15
N GLU A 86 10.15 8.92 15.83
CA GLU A 86 11.34 8.26 16.36
C GLU A 86 11.43 8.53 17.87
N ALA A 87 11.63 7.46 18.65
CA ALA A 87 11.57 7.49 20.10
C ALA A 87 12.54 8.53 20.70
N GLY A 88 12.00 9.42 21.55
CA GLY A 88 12.79 10.46 22.21
C GLY A 88 13.22 11.63 21.32
N THR A 89 12.66 11.77 20.11
CA THR A 89 13.03 12.85 19.17
C THR A 89 11.82 13.63 18.65
N ASP A 90 12.10 14.77 18.02
CA ASP A 90 11.12 15.52 17.23
C ASP A 90 11.08 15.09 15.75
N ILE A 91 11.67 13.94 15.41
CA ILE A 91 11.75 13.40 14.05
C ILE A 91 10.60 12.43 13.79
N LEU A 92 9.94 12.61 12.66
CA LEU A 92 9.04 11.63 12.08
C LEU A 92 9.75 10.87 10.97
N ARG A 93 9.58 9.55 10.98
CA ARG A 93 10.16 8.62 10.03
C ARG A 93 9.05 7.92 9.24
N THR A 94 9.26 7.82 7.94
CA THR A 94 8.46 7.00 7.03
C THR A 94 9.39 6.12 6.21
N ASP A 95 9.05 4.84 6.15
CA ASP A 95 9.76 3.87 5.35
C ASP A 95 8.87 3.46 4.17
N LEU A 96 9.39 3.59 2.95
CA LEU A 96 8.69 3.22 1.72
C LEU A 96 9.51 2.18 0.96
N ALA A 97 8.91 1.03 0.64
CA ALA A 97 9.58 0.03 -0.20
C ALA A 97 9.81 0.58 -1.61
N VAL A 98 11.01 0.39 -2.17
CA VAL A 98 11.28 0.73 -3.57
C VAL A 98 10.54 -0.24 -4.49
N ASP A 99 10.55 -1.52 -4.12
CA ASP A 99 9.76 -2.57 -4.77
C ASP A 99 8.41 -2.74 -4.07
N GLY A 100 7.35 -2.26 -4.70
CA GLY A 100 5.99 -2.45 -4.23
C GLY A 100 5.44 -3.85 -4.51
N GLY A 101 6.16 -4.67 -5.28
CA GLY A 101 5.84 -6.07 -5.53
C GLY A 101 4.46 -6.30 -6.16
N GLY A 102 3.86 -7.44 -5.82
CA GLY A 102 2.60 -7.90 -6.40
C GLY A 102 2.72 -8.29 -7.88
N SER A 103 1.64 -8.80 -8.48
CA SER A 103 1.65 -9.22 -9.89
C SER A 103 1.75 -8.06 -10.89
N CYS A 104 1.46 -6.83 -10.46
CA CYS A 104 1.75 -5.65 -11.27
C CYS A 104 3.22 -5.21 -11.19
N ARG A 105 4.07 -5.83 -10.38
CA ARG A 105 5.47 -5.41 -10.20
C ARG A 105 5.59 -3.91 -9.94
N TRP A 106 4.84 -3.44 -8.95
CA TRP A 106 4.76 -2.02 -8.60
C TRP A 106 6.14 -1.47 -8.24
N LYS A 107 6.50 -0.29 -8.73
CA LYS A 107 7.74 0.42 -8.37
C LYS A 107 7.44 1.80 -7.82
N LEU A 108 8.10 2.18 -6.72
CA LEU A 108 7.97 3.52 -6.16
C LEU A 108 8.43 4.54 -7.19
N SER A 109 7.58 5.51 -7.48
CA SER A 109 7.83 6.52 -8.51
C SER A 109 7.99 7.93 -7.94
N ASN A 110 7.18 8.30 -6.95
CA ASN A 110 7.37 9.55 -6.21
C ASN A 110 6.83 9.44 -4.79
N ALA A 111 7.37 10.27 -3.90
CA ALA A 111 6.90 10.44 -2.53
C ALA A 111 6.87 11.93 -2.19
N ASN A 112 5.74 12.40 -1.66
CA ASN A 112 5.50 13.81 -1.30
C ASN A 112 4.67 13.90 -0.02
N GLY A 113 4.53 15.09 0.57
CA GLY A 113 3.53 15.30 1.62
C GLY A 113 2.13 15.13 1.04
N ALA A 114 1.24 14.45 1.77
CA ALA A 114 -0.17 14.33 1.42
C ALA A 114 -0.83 15.73 1.40
N GLY A 115 -1.72 15.93 0.41
CA GLY A 115 -2.36 17.21 0.07
C GLY A 115 -3.36 17.71 1.09
#